data_AF-A0A9P7AGU5-F1
#
_entry.id   AF-A0A9P7AGU5-F1
#
_cell.length_a   1.000
_cell.length_b   1.000
_cell.length_c   1.000
_cell.angle_alpha   90.00
_cell.angle_beta   90.00
_cell.angle_gamma   90.00
#
_symmetry.space_group_name_H-M   'P 1'
#
loop_
_entity.id
_entity.type
_entity.pdbx_description
1 polymer ?
#
loop_
_entity_poly.entity_id
_entity_poly.type
_entity_poly.pdbx_seq_one_letter_code
_entity_poly.pdbx_strand_id
1 'polypeptide(L)'
;MAETDAQLQDENNVASIRHIFLHVKEGTPLPPALWDLHDSNDSLKEASADTTFRFVYEAKFTPPVYSIIPSDKRHIRSWTLVVPHATTVVQVVRNKWGSSLEDLIGKFVSLGIPFFTLALSPNPPHKLTRPETVFEYLSRPFSFQPNAYTYKTYELRREDFLKHPHARAALLRGGILWRLCKASFEERLGLVNGPSSDVRLFGEAKRFPSSTSDGVTWTAWDDTLTDDEVDLICGVYYVAGGRRKQWKTLSWWPRPNVFDKCSMWTGYWNTSCEFWFQRRLDSIRCGEARPFKTAEWKDALRYSQNKTRLLFNLTEEASASFIGKVLG
;
A
#
# COMPACT_ATOMS: atom_id res chain seq x y z
N MET A 1 8.26 -18.49 31.21
CA MET A 1 8.76 -17.10 31.32
C MET A 1 8.40 -16.29 30.08
N ALA A 2 8.84 -16.64 28.87
CA ALA A 2 8.48 -15.89 27.65
C ALA A 2 6.97 -15.86 27.35
N GLU A 3 6.22 -16.92 27.68
CA GLU A 3 4.77 -17.01 27.43
C GLU A 3 3.94 -16.13 28.38
N THR A 4 4.38 -16.05 29.64
CA THR A 4 3.82 -15.15 30.66
C THR A 4 4.13 -13.68 30.38
N ASP A 5 5.32 -13.36 29.86
CA ASP A 5 5.68 -11.99 29.49
C ASP A 5 4.90 -11.50 28.27
N ALA A 6 4.66 -12.37 27.29
CA ALA A 6 3.81 -12.06 26.13
C ALA A 6 2.34 -11.85 26.52
N GLN A 7 1.80 -12.65 27.45
CA GLN A 7 0.45 -12.48 27.99
C GLN A 7 0.31 -11.19 28.81
N LEU A 8 1.28 -10.88 29.68
CA LEU A 8 1.31 -9.64 30.45
C LEU A 8 1.41 -8.41 29.54
N GLN A 9 2.17 -8.50 28.46
CA GLN A 9 2.30 -7.42 27.48
C GLN A 9 1.02 -7.22 26.66
N ASP A 10 0.29 -8.29 26.34
CA ASP A 10 -1.01 -8.22 25.67
C ASP A 10 -2.10 -7.61 26.58
N GLU A 11 -2.16 -8.00 27.86
CA GLU A 11 -3.08 -7.41 28.84
C GLU A 11 -2.81 -5.92 29.08
N ASN A 12 -1.54 -5.53 29.18
CA ASN A 12 -1.14 -4.13 29.30
C ASN A 12 -1.51 -3.32 28.04
N ASN A 13 -1.31 -3.88 26.85
CA ASN A 13 -1.70 -3.25 25.59
C ASN A 13 -3.22 -3.06 25.51
N VAL A 14 -4.02 -4.04 25.93
CA VAL A 14 -5.48 -3.94 25.94
C VAL A 14 -5.95 -2.86 26.93
N ALA A 15 -5.32 -2.76 28.10
CA ALA A 15 -5.61 -1.71 29.08
C ALA A 15 -5.28 -0.30 28.54
N SER A 16 -4.11 -0.13 27.92
CA SER A 16 -3.71 1.14 27.30
C SER A 16 -4.63 1.53 26.14
N ILE A 17 -5.03 0.58 25.29
CA ILE A 17 -5.97 0.83 24.18
C ILE A 17 -7.34 1.25 24.74
N ARG A 18 -7.83 0.61 25.80
CA ARG A 18 -9.09 1.01 26.46
C ARG A 18 -8.99 2.42 27.04
N HIS A 19 -7.87 2.76 27.67
CA HIS A 19 -7.65 4.09 28.24
C HIS A 19 -7.59 5.18 27.17
N ILE A 20 -6.86 4.94 26.07
CA ILE A 20 -6.82 5.84 24.91
C ILE A 20 -8.22 6.00 24.31
N PHE A 21 -8.97 4.90 24.16
CA PHE A 21 -10.33 4.96 23.63
C PHE A 21 -11.28 5.77 24.51
N LEU A 22 -11.15 5.69 25.84
CA LEU A 22 -11.93 6.50 26.77
C LEU A 22 -11.64 8.00 26.56
N HIS A 23 -10.37 8.40 26.55
CA HIS A 23 -9.99 9.79 26.28
C HIS A 23 -10.53 10.31 24.94
N VAL A 24 -10.38 9.52 23.87
CA VAL A 24 -10.90 9.87 22.53
C VAL A 24 -12.42 9.96 22.52
N LYS A 25 -13.12 9.07 23.22
CA LYS A 25 -14.58 9.05 23.30
C LYS A 25 -15.12 10.23 24.13
N GLU A 26 -14.44 10.59 25.21
CA GLU A 26 -14.82 11.66 26.13
C GLU A 26 -14.33 13.04 25.66
N GLY A 27 -13.49 13.10 24.63
CA GLY A 27 -12.93 14.34 24.11
C GLY A 27 -11.91 14.98 25.07
N THR A 28 -11.32 14.18 25.97
CA THR A 28 -10.33 14.67 26.92
C THR A 28 -8.91 14.55 26.35
N PRO A 29 -7.98 15.45 26.70
CA PRO A 29 -6.61 15.40 26.20
C PRO A 29 -5.94 14.08 26.59
N LEU A 30 -5.25 13.46 25.63
CA LEU A 30 -4.43 12.27 25.91
C LEU A 30 -3.21 12.65 26.76
N PRO A 31 -2.93 11.94 27.86
CA PRO A 31 -1.71 12.16 28.64
C PRO A 31 -0.47 12.02 27.75
N PRO A 32 0.57 12.86 27.91
CA PRO A 32 1.79 12.78 27.10
C PRO A 32 2.50 11.42 27.15
N ALA A 33 2.37 10.69 28.26
CA ALA A 33 2.93 9.35 28.42
C ALA A 33 2.25 8.29 27.53
N LEU A 34 1.01 8.53 27.07
CA LEU A 34 0.24 7.64 26.20
C LEU A 34 0.28 8.06 24.72
N TRP A 35 1.01 9.14 24.41
CA TRP A 35 1.10 9.74 23.09
C TRP A 35 2.56 10.13 22.81
N ASP A 36 3.29 9.28 22.12
CA ASP A 36 4.73 9.47 21.84
C ASP A 36 5.02 10.63 20.87
N LEU A 37 4.02 11.09 20.13
CA LEU A 37 4.06 12.30 19.30
C LEU A 37 3.74 13.59 20.09
N HIS A 38 3.58 13.52 21.42
CA HIS A 38 3.35 14.71 22.23
C HIS A 38 4.62 15.58 22.27
N ASP A 39 4.48 16.91 22.19
CA ASP A 39 5.64 17.83 22.17
C ASP A 39 6.55 17.68 23.42
N SER A 40 5.97 17.27 24.55
CA SER A 40 6.67 17.02 25.82
C SER A 40 7.19 15.59 25.99
N ASN A 41 7.03 14.72 24.99
CA ASN A 41 7.56 13.36 25.00
C ASN A 41 8.79 13.29 24.10
N ASP A 42 9.96 13.06 24.69
CA ASP A 42 11.23 13.08 23.97
C ASP A 42 11.65 11.70 23.44
N SER A 43 10.93 10.63 23.76
CA SER A 43 11.30 9.26 23.38
C SER A 43 11.51 9.06 21.87
N LEU A 44 10.63 9.64 21.05
CA LEU A 44 10.75 9.56 19.59
C LEU A 44 11.83 10.52 19.05
N LYS A 45 12.09 11.64 19.73
CA LYS A 45 13.19 12.56 19.38
C LYS A 45 14.54 11.88 19.63
N GLU A 46 14.70 11.21 20.77
CA GLU A 46 15.87 10.39 21.06
C GLU A 46 16.04 9.25 20.05
N ALA A 47 14.97 8.51 19.74
CA ALA A 47 15.01 7.47 18.72
C ALA A 47 15.39 8.01 17.32
N SER A 48 15.03 9.25 17.01
CA SER A 48 15.40 9.89 15.75
C SER A 48 16.88 10.28 15.66
N ALA A 49 17.56 10.54 16.78
CA ALA A 49 18.99 10.82 16.77
C ALA A 49 19.81 9.59 16.33
N ASP A 50 19.29 8.39 16.58
CA ASP A 50 19.94 7.12 16.23
C ASP A 50 19.65 6.66 14.78
N THR A 51 18.81 7.35 14.03
CA THR A 51 18.39 6.88 12.70
C THR A 51 19.49 7.06 11.64
N THR A 52 19.70 6.04 10.82
CA THR A 52 20.67 6.08 9.70
C THR A 52 20.08 6.66 8.42
N PHE A 53 18.90 7.27 8.51
CA PHE A 53 18.18 7.83 7.38
C PHE A 53 17.79 9.28 7.61
N ARG A 54 17.89 10.09 6.57
CA ARG A 54 17.28 11.41 6.49
C ARG A 54 15.94 11.31 5.77
N PHE A 55 14.93 12.00 6.28
CA PHE A 55 13.61 12.07 5.69
C PHE A 55 13.40 13.46 5.10
N VAL A 56 12.94 13.54 3.85
CA VAL A 56 12.71 14.83 3.17
C VAL A 56 11.27 14.88 2.70
N TYR A 57 10.55 15.92 3.10
CA TYR A 57 9.22 16.18 2.58
C TYR A 57 9.29 16.77 1.17
N GLU A 58 8.73 16.05 0.19
CA GLU A 58 8.78 16.42 -1.22
C GLU A 58 7.42 16.98 -1.66
N ALA A 59 7.14 18.23 -1.26
CA ALA A 59 5.90 18.96 -1.57
C ALA A 59 5.62 19.07 -3.09
N LYS A 60 6.65 18.91 -3.91
CA LYS A 60 6.61 18.99 -5.36
C LYS A 60 5.90 17.78 -6.01
N PHE A 61 5.72 16.66 -5.31
CA PHE A 61 4.89 15.56 -5.83
C PHE A 61 3.40 15.85 -5.64
N THR A 62 2.58 15.22 -6.49
CA THR A 62 1.12 15.26 -6.34
C THR A 62 0.56 13.83 -6.30
N PRO A 63 0.13 13.33 -5.13
CA PRO A 63 0.24 13.97 -3.81
C PRO A 63 1.69 14.05 -3.31
N PRO A 64 1.98 14.92 -2.31
CA PRO A 64 3.30 14.98 -1.66
C PRO A 64 3.73 13.63 -1.08
N VAL A 65 5.05 13.41 -1.01
CA VAL A 65 5.65 12.18 -0.49
C VAL A 65 6.84 12.50 0.41
N TYR A 66 7.35 11.49 1.11
CA TYR A 66 8.56 11.58 1.93
C TYR A 66 9.67 10.73 1.31
N SER A 67 10.78 11.37 0.91
CA SER A 67 11.99 10.68 0.47
C SER A 67 12.77 10.14 1.67
N ILE A 68 13.21 8.90 1.58
CA ILE A 68 14.07 8.24 2.57
C ILE A 68 15.47 8.12 1.99
N ILE A 69 16.43 8.81 2.60
CA ILE A 69 17.78 8.96 2.09
C ILE A 69 18.75 8.39 3.11
N PRO A 70 19.54 7.35 2.79
CA PRO A 70 20.57 6.84 3.69
C PRO A 70 21.59 7.92 4.03
N SER A 71 21.97 7.99 5.30
CA SER A 71 23.02 8.90 5.78
C SER A 71 24.40 8.50 5.24
N ASP A 72 24.62 7.19 5.01
CA ASP A 72 25.83 6.69 4.35
C ASP A 72 25.72 6.81 2.82
N LYS A 73 26.63 7.58 2.21
CA LYS A 73 26.69 7.83 0.77
C LYS A 73 27.43 6.76 -0.03
N ARG A 74 27.93 5.69 0.61
CA ARG A 74 28.73 4.63 -0.05
C ARG A 74 28.03 3.94 -1.23
N HIS A 75 26.69 3.96 -1.26
CA HIS A 75 25.92 3.36 -2.35
C HIS A 75 24.99 4.38 -3.01
N ILE A 76 25.46 4.96 -4.12
CA ILE A 76 24.62 5.79 -4.98
C ILE A 76 23.67 4.88 -5.75
N ARG A 77 22.36 5.06 -5.55
CA ARG A 77 21.30 4.37 -6.29
C ARG A 77 20.85 5.26 -7.46
N SER A 78 20.42 4.63 -8.55
CA SER A 78 19.79 5.33 -9.69
C SER A 78 18.32 5.69 -9.44
N TRP A 79 17.82 5.44 -8.23
CA TRP A 79 16.45 5.62 -7.81
C TRP A 79 16.40 6.06 -6.33
N THR A 80 15.29 6.66 -5.93
CA THR A 80 15.03 7.15 -4.57
C THR A 80 13.87 6.40 -3.93
N LEU A 81 14.04 5.93 -2.69
CA LEU A 81 12.94 5.33 -1.91
C LEU A 81 12.02 6.45 -1.41
N VAL A 82 10.73 6.38 -1.70
CA VAL A 82 9.76 7.33 -1.15
C VAL A 82 8.52 6.62 -0.59
N VAL A 83 7.92 7.22 0.44
CA VAL A 83 6.67 6.73 1.06
C VAL A 83 5.60 7.82 1.03
N PRO A 84 4.31 7.46 0.85
CA PRO A 84 3.24 8.45 0.73
C PRO A 84 2.75 9.01 2.07
N HIS A 85 3.07 8.37 3.20
CA HIS A 85 2.49 8.69 4.50
C HIS A 85 3.55 9.02 5.56
N ALA A 86 3.29 10.09 6.31
CA ALA A 86 4.09 10.53 7.46
C ALA A 86 4.10 9.47 8.57
N THR A 87 2.96 8.81 8.79
CA THR A 87 2.85 7.68 9.71
C THR A 87 3.86 6.56 9.42
N THR A 88 4.19 6.32 8.14
CA THR A 88 5.22 5.35 7.75
C THR A 88 6.61 5.80 8.19
N VAL A 89 6.97 7.07 8.00
CA VAL A 89 8.25 7.64 8.44
C VAL A 89 8.38 7.54 9.97
N VAL A 90 7.35 7.95 10.70
CA VAL A 90 7.32 7.83 12.16
C VAL A 90 7.47 6.37 12.60
N GLN A 91 6.82 5.44 11.91
CA GLN A 91 6.94 4.01 12.22
C GLN A 91 8.36 3.47 11.99
N VAL A 92 9.04 3.92 10.93
CA VAL A 92 10.46 3.58 10.68
C VAL A 92 11.33 4.01 11.86
N VAL A 93 11.19 5.27 12.30
CA VAL A 93 11.96 5.83 13.43
C VAL A 93 11.62 5.09 14.73
N ARG A 94 10.33 4.96 15.04
CA ARG A 94 9.83 4.33 16.27
C ARG A 94 10.34 2.92 16.46
N ASN A 95 10.42 2.15 15.38
CA ASN A 95 10.83 0.74 15.44
C ASN A 95 12.31 0.53 15.10
N LYS A 96 13.09 1.61 14.87
CA LYS A 96 14.50 1.55 14.46
C LYS A 96 14.72 0.55 13.31
N TRP A 97 13.92 0.67 12.26
CA TRP A 97 13.92 -0.32 11.17
C TRP A 97 15.19 -0.25 10.31
N GLY A 98 16.12 -1.17 10.58
CA GLY A 98 17.26 -1.48 9.72
C GLY A 98 18.26 -0.33 9.58
N SER A 99 19.38 -0.61 8.91
CA SER A 99 20.39 0.40 8.59
C SER A 99 20.57 0.59 7.08
N SER A 100 19.80 -0.15 6.27
CA SER A 100 19.89 -0.18 4.81
C SER A 100 18.51 0.01 4.15
N LEU A 101 18.50 0.40 2.87
CA LEU A 101 17.25 0.50 2.11
C LEU A 101 16.62 -0.89 1.89
N GLU A 102 17.45 -1.92 1.82
CA GLU A 102 17.06 -3.32 1.70
C GLU A 102 16.24 -3.77 2.91
N ASP A 103 16.68 -3.44 4.12
CA ASP A 103 15.95 -3.73 5.36
C ASP A 103 14.60 -3.03 5.38
N LEU A 104 14.57 -1.74 5.01
CA LEU A 104 13.33 -0.96 4.94
C LEU A 104 12.35 -1.52 3.92
N ILE A 105 12.81 -1.82 2.71
CA ILE A 105 12.00 -2.43 1.66
C ILE A 105 11.46 -3.78 2.14
N GLY A 106 12.30 -4.60 2.77
CA GLY A 106 11.90 -5.87 3.37
C GLY A 106 10.79 -5.69 4.41
N LYS A 107 10.91 -4.69 5.30
CA LYS A 107 9.87 -4.36 6.28
C LYS A 107 8.59 -3.87 5.63
N PHE A 108 8.67 -2.95 4.68
CA PHE A 108 7.51 -2.42 3.97
C PHE A 108 6.74 -3.53 3.24
N VAL A 109 7.46 -4.42 2.55
CA VAL A 109 6.87 -5.59 1.89
C VAL A 109 6.31 -6.57 2.91
N SER A 110 6.96 -6.81 4.04
CA SER A 110 6.42 -7.75 5.04
C SER A 110 5.08 -7.30 5.63
N LEU A 111 4.89 -5.98 5.75
CA LEU A 111 3.72 -5.32 6.35
C LEU A 111 2.71 -4.79 5.32
N GLY A 112 2.96 -4.98 4.02
CA GLY A 112 2.10 -4.43 2.96
C GLY A 112 1.96 -2.91 2.98
N ILE A 113 3.03 -2.21 3.39
CA ILE A 113 3.12 -0.75 3.40
C ILE A 113 3.35 -0.26 1.97
N PRO A 114 2.59 0.75 1.49
CA PRO A 114 2.82 1.36 0.19
C PRO A 114 4.15 2.13 0.14
N PHE A 115 4.95 1.91 -0.89
CA PHE A 115 6.15 2.70 -1.16
C PHE A 115 6.45 2.74 -2.67
N PHE A 116 7.37 3.61 -3.06
CA PHE A 116 7.82 3.76 -4.44
C PHE A 116 9.34 3.78 -4.50
N THR A 117 9.89 3.27 -5.60
CA THR A 117 11.32 3.31 -5.91
C THR A 117 11.54 4.22 -7.11
N LEU A 118 11.54 5.54 -6.94
CA LEU A 118 11.44 6.47 -8.07
C LEU A 118 12.76 6.62 -8.81
N ALA A 119 12.78 6.31 -10.12
CA ALA A 119 13.90 6.64 -11.00
C ALA A 119 13.75 8.05 -11.56
N LEU A 120 14.79 8.87 -11.46
CA LEU A 120 14.84 10.20 -12.07
C LEU A 120 15.37 10.12 -13.50
N SER A 121 14.63 10.70 -14.45
CA SER A 121 15.08 10.81 -15.84
C SER A 121 14.79 12.21 -16.39
N PRO A 122 15.74 12.83 -17.12
CA PRO A 122 15.52 14.10 -17.81
C PRO A 122 14.67 13.91 -19.08
N ASN A 123 14.67 12.69 -19.63
CA ASN A 123 13.90 12.34 -20.81
C ASN A 123 12.68 11.52 -20.37
N PRO A 124 11.46 11.92 -20.76
CA PRO A 124 10.30 11.07 -20.54
C PRO A 124 10.46 9.75 -21.34
N PRO A 125 10.08 8.60 -20.77
CA PRO A 125 9.98 7.34 -21.50
C PRO A 125 9.04 7.51 -22.68
N HIS A 126 9.33 6.77 -23.76
CA HIS A 126 8.40 6.64 -24.86
C HIS A 126 7.14 5.97 -24.33
N LYS A 127 6.02 6.70 -24.26
CA LYS A 127 4.73 6.12 -23.84
C LYS A 127 4.19 5.24 -24.94
N LEU A 128 4.60 3.98 -24.94
CA LEU A 128 3.94 2.97 -25.74
C LEU A 128 2.63 2.59 -25.06
N THR A 129 1.57 2.42 -25.84
CA THR A 129 0.35 1.80 -25.34
C THR A 129 0.65 0.35 -25.03
N ARG A 130 0.31 -0.12 -23.83
CA ARG A 130 0.38 -1.54 -23.54
C ARG A 130 -0.62 -2.28 -24.42
N PRO A 131 -0.27 -3.45 -24.97
CA PRO A 131 -1.24 -4.28 -25.67
C PRO A 131 -2.46 -4.55 -24.78
N GLU A 132 -3.68 -4.36 -25.30
CA GLU A 132 -4.95 -4.61 -24.59
C GLU A 132 -5.23 -6.10 -24.33
N THR A 133 -4.19 -6.93 -24.31
CA THR A 133 -4.31 -8.40 -24.26
C THR A 133 -5.09 -8.87 -23.04
N VAL A 134 -5.14 -8.08 -21.97
CA VAL A 134 -5.84 -8.44 -20.73
C VAL A 134 -7.36 -8.39 -20.87
N PHE A 135 -7.93 -7.43 -21.61
CA PHE A 135 -9.38 -7.19 -21.64
C PHE A 135 -10.18 -8.38 -22.20
N GLU A 136 -9.68 -9.01 -23.26
CA GLU A 136 -10.31 -10.19 -23.87
C GLU A 136 -10.44 -11.33 -22.84
N TYR A 137 -9.41 -11.52 -22.01
CA TYR A 137 -9.43 -12.57 -20.99
C TYR A 137 -10.46 -12.33 -19.88
N LEU A 138 -10.88 -11.10 -19.63
CA LEU A 138 -11.83 -10.75 -18.56
C LEU A 138 -13.29 -10.81 -19.03
N SER A 139 -13.55 -10.81 -20.34
CA SER A 139 -14.89 -10.78 -20.92
C SER A 139 -15.64 -12.12 -20.77
N ARG A 140 -16.94 -12.05 -20.47
CA ARG A 140 -17.79 -13.22 -20.22
C ARG A 140 -19.20 -13.05 -20.82
N PRO A 141 -19.83 -14.14 -21.30
CA PRO A 141 -21.20 -14.09 -21.83
C PRO A 141 -22.21 -13.81 -20.72
N PHE A 142 -23.42 -13.36 -21.08
CA PHE A 142 -24.50 -13.07 -20.13
C PHE A 142 -24.87 -14.25 -19.23
N SER A 143 -24.74 -15.48 -19.74
CA SER A 143 -25.01 -16.73 -19.01
C SER A 143 -23.89 -17.15 -18.05
N PHE A 144 -22.82 -16.36 -17.92
CA PHE A 144 -21.69 -16.69 -17.09
C PHE A 144 -22.08 -16.83 -15.61
N GLN A 145 -21.81 -18.01 -15.06
CA GLN A 145 -21.95 -18.31 -13.64
C GLN A 145 -20.58 -18.61 -13.04
N PRO A 146 -20.10 -17.75 -12.11
CA PRO A 146 -18.87 -18.02 -11.39
C PRO A 146 -18.98 -19.28 -10.53
N ASN A 147 -17.92 -20.07 -10.52
CA ASN A 147 -17.76 -21.28 -9.71
C ASN A 147 -16.29 -21.50 -9.33
N ALA A 148 -16.01 -22.57 -8.57
CA ALA A 148 -14.65 -22.93 -8.14
C ALA A 148 -13.65 -23.06 -9.32
N TYR A 149 -14.08 -23.62 -10.45
CA TYR A 149 -13.23 -23.75 -11.64
C TYR A 149 -12.86 -22.36 -12.22
N THR A 150 -13.81 -21.44 -12.29
CA THR A 150 -13.55 -20.07 -12.76
C THR A 150 -12.62 -19.32 -11.81
N TYR A 151 -12.72 -19.56 -10.50
CA TYR A 151 -11.78 -19.00 -9.53
C TYR A 151 -10.37 -19.54 -9.76
N LYS A 152 -10.22 -20.85 -9.97
CA LYS A 152 -8.91 -21.44 -10.23
C LYS A 152 -8.28 -20.92 -11.52
N THR A 153 -9.10 -20.76 -12.56
CA THR A 153 -8.67 -20.15 -13.83
C THR A 153 -8.22 -18.70 -13.63
N TYR A 154 -8.90 -17.94 -12.78
CA TYR A 154 -8.47 -16.60 -12.39
C TYR A 154 -7.09 -16.62 -11.71
N GLU A 155 -6.89 -17.49 -10.71
CA GLU A 155 -5.60 -17.60 -10.01
C GLU A 155 -4.45 -17.86 -10.99
N LEU A 156 -4.62 -18.84 -11.91
CA LEU A 156 -3.59 -19.17 -12.90
C LEU A 156 -3.22 -17.97 -13.78
N ARG A 157 -4.21 -17.18 -14.22
CA ARG A 157 -3.97 -15.99 -15.04
C ARG A 157 -3.30 -14.88 -14.27
N ARG A 158 -3.67 -14.69 -12.99
CA ARG A 158 -2.98 -13.76 -12.11
C ARG A 158 -1.52 -14.18 -11.97
N GLU A 159 -1.24 -15.44 -11.64
CA GLU A 159 0.14 -15.94 -11.50
C GLU A 159 0.97 -15.76 -12.78
N ASP A 160 0.36 -15.96 -13.95
CA ASP A 160 1.02 -15.73 -15.23
C ASP A 160 1.36 -14.25 -15.46
N PHE A 161 0.42 -13.36 -15.19
CA PHE A 161 0.67 -11.91 -15.24
C PHE A 161 1.78 -11.48 -14.27
N LEU A 162 1.79 -12.01 -13.05
CA LEU A 162 2.79 -11.66 -12.02
C LEU A 162 4.23 -12.07 -12.38
N LYS A 163 4.46 -12.75 -13.51
CA LYS A 163 5.80 -12.98 -14.07
C LYS A 163 6.39 -11.76 -14.76
N HIS A 164 5.56 -10.79 -15.15
CA HIS A 164 6.04 -9.59 -15.84
C HIS A 164 6.83 -8.68 -14.89
N PRO A 165 7.93 -8.05 -15.35
CA PRO A 165 8.79 -7.24 -14.49
C PRO A 165 8.06 -6.11 -13.76
N HIS A 166 7.19 -5.37 -14.46
CA HIS A 166 6.42 -4.26 -13.88
C HIS A 166 5.33 -4.71 -12.89
N ALA A 167 4.96 -5.99 -12.88
CA ALA A 167 3.89 -6.51 -12.00
C ALA A 167 4.23 -6.33 -10.51
N ARG A 168 5.51 -6.10 -10.19
CA ARG A 168 5.96 -5.66 -8.85
C ARG A 168 5.22 -4.43 -8.33
N ALA A 169 4.69 -3.57 -9.21
CA ALA A 169 3.86 -2.43 -8.81
C ALA A 169 2.64 -2.85 -7.97
N ALA A 170 2.10 -4.06 -8.18
CA ALA A 170 1.05 -4.63 -7.34
C ALA A 170 1.49 -4.80 -5.88
N LEU A 171 2.72 -5.27 -5.69
CA LEU A 171 3.31 -5.50 -4.38
C LEU A 171 3.67 -4.17 -3.70
N LEU A 172 4.28 -3.24 -4.44
CA LEU A 172 4.68 -1.92 -3.95
C LEU A 172 3.49 -1.05 -3.54
N ARG A 173 2.32 -1.24 -4.15
CA ARG A 173 1.11 -0.50 -3.80
C ARG A 173 0.64 -0.79 -2.37
N GLY A 174 0.98 -1.94 -1.77
CA GLY A 174 0.39 -2.36 -0.50
C GLY A 174 -1.08 -2.78 -0.65
N GLY A 175 -1.78 -2.90 0.48
CA GLY A 175 -3.23 -3.16 0.50
C GLY A 175 -3.64 -4.47 -0.17
N ILE A 176 -4.82 -4.46 -0.81
CA ILE A 176 -5.39 -5.68 -1.40
C ILE A 176 -4.54 -6.24 -2.54
N LEU A 177 -3.92 -5.40 -3.36
CA LEU A 177 -3.05 -5.86 -4.46
C LEU A 177 -1.81 -6.56 -3.92
N TRP A 178 -1.16 -5.97 -2.91
CA TRP A 178 -0.05 -6.60 -2.23
C TRP A 178 -0.45 -7.97 -1.70
N ARG A 179 -1.60 -8.07 -1.00
CA ARG A 179 -1.99 -9.34 -0.38
C ARG A 179 -2.24 -10.44 -1.40
N LEU A 180 -2.84 -10.09 -2.53
CA LEU A 180 -3.14 -11.02 -3.63
C LEU A 180 -1.90 -11.50 -4.34
N CYS A 181 -0.81 -10.73 -4.32
CA CYS A 181 0.39 -11.02 -5.09
C CYS A 181 1.59 -11.43 -4.21
N LYS A 182 1.55 -11.20 -2.90
CA LYS A 182 2.68 -11.40 -1.97
C LYS A 182 3.33 -12.77 -2.14
N ALA A 183 2.53 -13.85 -2.06
CA ALA A 183 3.03 -15.23 -2.15
C ALA A 183 3.74 -15.51 -3.48
N SER A 184 3.34 -14.84 -4.57
CA SER A 184 3.95 -15.01 -5.89
C SER A 184 5.33 -14.37 -5.99
N PHE A 185 5.63 -13.37 -5.15
CA PHE A 185 6.87 -12.59 -5.18
C PHE A 185 7.90 -12.98 -4.13
N GLU A 186 7.56 -13.81 -3.13
CA GLU A 186 8.46 -14.17 -2.01
C GLU A 186 9.82 -14.74 -2.49
N GLU A 187 9.87 -15.36 -3.67
CA GLU A 187 11.11 -15.90 -4.28
C GLU A 187 11.78 -14.96 -5.30
N ARG A 188 11.14 -13.83 -5.68
CA ARG A 188 11.50 -12.99 -6.84
C ARG A 188 11.86 -11.55 -6.48
N LEU A 189 12.35 -11.32 -5.25
CA LEU A 189 12.51 -9.99 -4.62
C LEU A 189 13.67 -9.13 -5.17
N GLY A 190 13.74 -8.92 -6.49
CA GLY A 190 14.57 -7.87 -7.12
C GLY A 190 14.09 -6.44 -6.82
N LEU A 191 13.33 -6.23 -5.74
CA LEU A 191 12.69 -4.96 -5.38
C LEU A 191 13.70 -3.86 -5.10
N VAL A 192 14.82 -4.25 -4.49
CA VAL A 192 15.95 -3.39 -4.13
C VAL A 192 16.70 -2.83 -5.34
N ASN A 193 16.42 -3.33 -6.55
CA ASN A 193 17.04 -2.81 -7.78
C ASN A 193 16.35 -1.56 -8.32
N GLY A 194 15.25 -1.11 -7.70
CA GLY A 194 14.43 -0.01 -8.20
C GLY A 194 13.44 -0.46 -9.28
N PRO A 195 12.90 0.47 -10.09
CA PRO A 195 11.92 0.16 -11.12
C PRO A 195 12.43 -0.86 -12.13
N SER A 196 11.52 -1.62 -12.71
CA SER A 196 11.84 -2.54 -13.79
C SER A 196 12.28 -1.80 -15.07
N SER A 197 12.88 -2.53 -16.01
CA SER A 197 13.21 -1.97 -17.33
C SER A 197 11.99 -1.46 -18.10
N ASP A 198 10.81 -2.03 -17.82
CA ASP A 198 9.54 -1.67 -18.48
C ASP A 198 9.14 -0.22 -18.18
N VAL A 199 9.64 0.37 -17.08
CA VAL A 199 9.39 1.77 -16.74
C VAL A 199 9.78 2.72 -17.89
N ARG A 200 10.76 2.34 -18.71
CA ARG A 200 11.25 3.12 -19.86
C ARG A 200 10.28 3.16 -21.05
N LEU A 201 9.30 2.27 -21.08
CA LEU A 201 8.32 2.12 -22.17
C LEU A 201 6.88 2.34 -21.69
N PHE A 202 6.59 1.94 -20.45
CA PHE A 202 5.22 1.84 -19.93
C PHE A 202 5.05 2.47 -18.54
N GLY A 203 6.10 3.11 -18.00
CA GLY A 203 6.06 3.78 -16.70
C GLY A 203 5.17 5.01 -16.74
N GLU A 204 4.61 5.36 -15.58
CA GLU A 204 3.89 6.62 -15.42
C GLU A 204 4.74 7.67 -14.72
N ALA A 205 4.63 8.90 -15.21
CA ALA A 205 5.26 10.07 -14.59
C ALA A 205 4.64 10.32 -13.22
N LYS A 206 5.44 10.21 -12.16
CA LYS A 206 5.15 10.88 -10.89
C LYS A 206 5.70 12.30 -11.04
N ARG A 207 4.81 13.25 -11.35
CA ARG A 207 5.19 14.60 -11.79
C ARG A 207 6.02 15.31 -10.72
N PHE A 208 7.18 15.82 -11.14
CA PHE A 208 7.81 17.00 -10.54
C PHE A 208 7.43 18.22 -11.38
N PRO A 209 6.97 19.33 -10.77
CA PRO A 209 6.82 20.62 -11.43
C PRO A 209 8.10 21.47 -11.36
N SER A 210 9.29 20.88 -11.31
CA SER A 210 10.53 21.65 -11.11
C SER A 210 11.33 21.72 -12.41
N SER A 211 11.29 22.88 -13.05
CA SER A 211 12.38 23.34 -13.91
C SER A 211 13.61 23.52 -13.01
N THR A 212 14.69 22.77 -13.21
CA THR A 212 15.96 23.12 -12.58
C THR A 212 16.52 24.41 -13.19
N SER A 213 17.47 25.06 -12.53
CA SER A 213 18.14 26.28 -13.01
C SER A 213 18.85 26.12 -14.36
N ASP A 214 19.00 24.87 -14.83
CA ASP A 214 19.53 24.47 -16.13
C ASP A 214 18.45 24.39 -17.24
N GLY A 215 17.18 24.66 -16.92
CA GLY A 215 16.06 24.56 -17.86
C GLY A 215 15.60 23.13 -18.17
N VAL A 216 16.14 22.10 -17.48
CA VAL A 216 15.77 20.70 -17.69
C VAL A 216 14.65 20.30 -16.73
N THR A 217 13.56 19.74 -17.26
CA THR A 217 12.47 19.22 -16.43
C THR A 217 12.72 17.74 -16.14
N TRP A 218 13.14 17.44 -14.91
CA TRP A 218 13.29 16.05 -14.46
C TRP A 218 11.93 15.45 -14.12
N THR A 219 11.71 14.19 -14.49
CA THR A 219 10.49 13.46 -14.11
C THR A 219 10.86 12.19 -13.34
N ALA A 220 10.10 11.89 -12.27
CA ALA A 220 10.21 10.62 -11.55
C ALA A 220 9.33 9.57 -12.20
N TRP A 221 9.83 8.35 -12.27
CA TRP A 221 9.15 7.21 -12.87
C TRP A 221 9.21 6.00 -11.95
N ASP A 222 8.15 5.22 -11.95
CA ASP A 222 8.10 3.90 -11.31
C ASP A 222 7.21 2.97 -12.13
N ASP A 223 7.28 1.68 -11.82
CA ASP A 223 6.35 0.71 -12.37
C ASP A 223 4.91 1.05 -11.96
N THR A 224 4.00 0.94 -12.92
CA THR A 224 2.57 1.18 -12.71
C THR A 224 1.77 0.06 -13.36
N LEU A 225 0.62 -0.25 -12.76
CA LEU A 225 -0.38 -1.13 -13.32
C LEU A 225 -1.43 -0.35 -14.09
N THR A 226 -1.89 -0.86 -15.22
CA THR A 226 -3.10 -0.36 -15.89
C THR A 226 -4.36 -0.77 -15.13
N ASP A 227 -5.49 -0.11 -15.43
CA ASP A 227 -6.78 -0.48 -14.85
C ASP A 227 -7.16 -1.96 -15.14
N ASP A 228 -6.85 -2.44 -16.35
CA ASP A 228 -7.08 -3.83 -16.75
C ASP A 228 -6.19 -4.82 -15.99
N GLU A 229 -4.94 -4.46 -15.70
CA GLU A 229 -4.03 -5.27 -14.89
C GLU A 229 -4.49 -5.33 -13.43
N VAL A 230 -4.97 -4.21 -12.88
CA VAL A 230 -5.62 -4.17 -11.55
C VAL A 230 -6.85 -5.07 -11.54
N ASP A 231 -7.64 -5.04 -12.60
CA ASP A 231 -8.85 -5.85 -12.76
C ASP A 231 -8.53 -7.34 -12.84
N LEU A 232 -7.49 -7.70 -13.58
CA LEU A 232 -6.96 -9.06 -13.65
C LEU A 232 -6.55 -9.55 -12.26
N ILE A 233 -5.77 -8.76 -11.50
CA ILE A 233 -5.33 -9.12 -10.15
C ILE A 233 -6.53 -9.31 -9.21
N CYS A 234 -7.52 -8.42 -9.27
CA CYS A 234 -8.73 -8.48 -8.44
C CYS A 234 -9.74 -9.56 -8.87
N GLY A 235 -9.48 -10.23 -10.00
CA GLY A 235 -10.35 -11.27 -10.55
C GLY A 235 -11.68 -10.71 -11.05
N VAL A 236 -11.63 -9.59 -11.78
CA VAL A 236 -12.79 -8.95 -12.40
C VAL A 236 -13.24 -9.73 -13.63
N TYR A 237 -14.55 -9.84 -13.81
CA TYR A 237 -15.20 -10.32 -15.02
C TYR A 237 -16.09 -9.22 -15.59
N TYR A 238 -15.95 -8.95 -16.88
CA TYR A 238 -16.84 -8.12 -17.66
C TYR A 238 -17.93 -9.00 -18.28
N VAL A 239 -19.10 -9.03 -17.65
CA VAL A 239 -20.22 -9.88 -18.09
C VAL A 239 -21.14 -9.10 -19.01
N ALA A 240 -21.34 -9.59 -20.24
CA ALA A 240 -22.21 -8.95 -21.22
C ALA A 240 -23.64 -8.79 -20.66
N GLY A 241 -24.20 -7.58 -20.74
CA GLY A 241 -25.58 -7.32 -20.34
C GLY A 241 -26.56 -7.59 -21.47
N GLY A 242 -27.68 -8.24 -21.15
CA GLY A 242 -28.65 -8.76 -22.12
C GLY A 242 -29.04 -7.83 -23.27
N ARG A 243 -29.78 -6.73 -23.00
CA ARG A 243 -30.50 -5.99 -24.06
C ARG A 243 -29.83 -4.71 -24.59
N ARG A 244 -28.73 -4.20 -24.02
CA ARG A 244 -28.19 -2.85 -24.36
C ARG A 244 -26.66 -2.66 -24.32
N LYS A 245 -25.84 -3.70 -24.56
CA LYS A 245 -24.35 -3.59 -24.51
C LYS A 245 -23.79 -3.01 -23.20
N GLN A 246 -24.54 -3.07 -22.10
CA GLN A 246 -24.04 -2.65 -20.79
C GLN A 246 -23.28 -3.81 -20.15
N TRP A 247 -21.99 -3.64 -19.90
CA TRP A 247 -21.20 -4.62 -19.16
C TRP A 247 -21.51 -4.54 -17.67
N LYS A 248 -21.66 -5.70 -17.03
CA LYS A 248 -21.70 -5.81 -15.57
C LYS A 248 -20.33 -6.26 -15.09
N THR A 249 -19.79 -5.58 -14.09
CA THR A 249 -18.54 -5.99 -13.45
C THR A 249 -18.83 -6.82 -12.21
N LEU A 250 -18.16 -7.96 -12.13
CA LEU A 250 -18.13 -8.84 -10.96
C LEU A 250 -16.68 -9.09 -10.60
N SER A 251 -16.32 -9.14 -9.32
CA SER A 251 -14.94 -9.46 -8.93
C SER A 251 -14.86 -10.38 -7.72
N TRP A 252 -13.84 -11.24 -7.69
CA TRP A 252 -13.56 -12.12 -6.57
C TRP A 252 -13.05 -11.37 -5.34
N TRP A 253 -12.31 -10.28 -5.59
CA TRP A 253 -11.73 -9.39 -4.59
C TRP A 253 -12.13 -7.94 -4.85
N PRO A 254 -12.19 -7.09 -3.81
CA PRO A 254 -12.50 -5.68 -3.99
C PRO A 254 -11.35 -4.98 -4.73
N ARG A 255 -11.70 -4.10 -5.67
CA ARG A 255 -10.71 -3.19 -6.28
C ARG A 255 -10.15 -2.23 -5.22
N PRO A 256 -8.92 -1.70 -5.39
CA PRO A 256 -8.31 -0.76 -4.45
C PRO A 256 -9.19 0.44 -4.12
N ASN A 257 -9.85 1.03 -5.12
CA ASN A 257 -10.76 2.17 -4.94
C ASN A 257 -11.93 1.93 -3.97
N VAL A 258 -12.26 0.67 -3.67
CA VAL A 258 -13.21 0.26 -2.62
C VAL A 258 -12.48 -0.17 -1.35
N PHE A 259 -11.45 -1.02 -1.45
CA PHE A 259 -10.73 -1.55 -0.30
C PHE A 259 -10.03 -0.45 0.51
N ASP A 260 -9.40 0.52 -0.14
CA ASP A 260 -8.64 1.60 0.50
C ASP A 260 -9.51 2.54 1.36
N LYS A 261 -10.83 2.46 1.17
CA LYS A 261 -11.84 3.23 1.92
C LYS A 261 -12.45 2.44 3.06
N CYS A 262 -12.14 1.14 3.19
CA CYS A 262 -12.61 0.36 4.32
C CYS A 262 -11.87 0.76 5.60
N SER A 263 -12.51 0.61 6.75
CA SER A 263 -11.90 0.99 8.04
C SER A 263 -10.73 0.12 8.45
N MET A 264 -10.63 -1.11 7.93
CA MET A 264 -9.50 -1.99 8.27
C MET A 264 -8.20 -1.47 7.67
N TRP A 265 -8.25 -0.75 6.54
CA TRP A 265 -7.07 -0.23 5.89
C TRP A 265 -6.60 1.09 6.53
N THR A 266 -5.48 1.03 7.24
CA THR A 266 -4.89 2.17 7.96
C THR A 266 -3.49 2.51 7.45
N GLY A 267 -3.21 2.27 6.16
CA GLY A 267 -1.92 2.53 5.53
C GLY A 267 -0.92 1.37 5.55
N TYR A 268 -1.25 0.27 6.21
CA TYR A 268 -0.49 -1.00 6.16
C TYR A 268 -1.44 -2.19 6.35
N TRP A 269 -0.95 -3.39 6.04
CA TRP A 269 -1.71 -4.62 6.20
C TRP A 269 -1.67 -5.13 7.65
N ASN A 270 -2.68 -4.77 8.42
CA ASN A 270 -2.82 -5.16 9.83
C ASN A 270 -3.59 -6.48 10.02
N THR A 271 -3.70 -6.93 11.27
CA THR A 271 -4.40 -8.17 11.65
C THR A 271 -5.85 -8.20 11.19
N SER A 272 -6.57 -7.06 11.22
CA SER A 272 -7.96 -6.98 10.76
C SER A 272 -8.07 -7.20 9.26
N CYS A 273 -7.15 -6.64 8.47
CA CYS A 273 -7.06 -6.91 7.02
C CYS A 273 -6.82 -8.40 6.75
N GLU A 274 -5.86 -9.02 7.45
CA GLU A 274 -5.54 -10.44 7.24
C GLU A 274 -6.71 -11.35 7.64
N PHE A 275 -7.33 -11.11 8.79
CA PHE A 275 -8.48 -11.89 9.25
C PHE A 275 -9.63 -11.84 8.25
N TRP A 276 -9.97 -10.64 7.75
CA TRP A 276 -11.00 -10.49 6.73
C TRP A 276 -10.63 -11.22 5.43
N PHE A 277 -9.37 -11.10 4.98
CA PHE A 277 -8.91 -11.73 3.76
C PHE A 277 -8.97 -13.25 3.83
N GLN A 278 -8.49 -13.84 4.93
CA GLN A 278 -8.50 -15.29 5.13
C GLN A 278 -9.93 -15.83 5.19
N ARG A 279 -10.82 -15.20 5.96
CA ARG A 279 -12.23 -15.59 6.00
C ARG A 279 -12.88 -15.57 4.62
N ARG A 280 -12.59 -14.54 3.82
CA ARG A 280 -13.11 -14.45 2.45
C ARG A 280 -12.51 -15.54 1.56
N LEU A 281 -11.21 -15.79 1.66
CA LEU A 281 -10.51 -16.84 0.91
C LEU A 281 -11.10 -18.21 1.22
N ASP A 282 -11.34 -18.52 2.49
CA ASP A 282 -11.92 -19.77 2.95
C ASP A 282 -13.34 -19.97 2.41
N SER A 283 -14.21 -18.96 2.51
CA SER A 283 -15.55 -19.05 1.90
C SER A 283 -15.49 -19.25 0.37
N ILE A 284 -14.49 -18.69 -0.33
CA ILE A 284 -14.32 -18.94 -1.77
C ILE A 284 -13.92 -20.40 -2.02
N ARG A 285 -12.96 -20.92 -1.25
CA ARG A 285 -12.46 -22.30 -1.37
C ARG A 285 -13.51 -23.34 -1.01
N CYS A 286 -14.38 -23.05 -0.04
CA CYS A 286 -15.51 -23.89 0.35
C CYS A 286 -16.71 -23.77 -0.62
N GLY A 287 -16.64 -22.90 -1.63
CA GLY A 287 -17.74 -22.70 -2.59
C GLY A 287 -18.94 -21.92 -2.05
N GLU A 288 -18.81 -21.30 -0.88
CA GLU A 288 -19.85 -20.51 -0.22
C GLU A 288 -19.88 -19.06 -0.73
N ALA A 289 -18.76 -18.56 -1.23
CA ALA A 289 -18.62 -17.21 -1.74
C ALA A 289 -18.73 -17.15 -3.27
N ARG A 290 -19.38 -16.09 -3.74
CA ARG A 290 -19.42 -15.69 -5.16
C ARG A 290 -18.73 -14.33 -5.38
N PRO A 291 -18.35 -13.99 -6.62
CA PRO A 291 -17.94 -12.64 -6.98
C PRO A 291 -19.03 -11.61 -6.67
N PHE A 292 -18.59 -10.42 -6.31
CA PHE A 292 -19.45 -9.31 -5.96
C PHE A 292 -19.36 -8.19 -6.99
N LYS A 293 -20.46 -7.45 -7.11
CA LYS A 293 -20.49 -6.14 -7.77
C LYS A 293 -19.84 -5.10 -6.86
N THR A 294 -19.45 -3.96 -7.42
CA THR A 294 -18.88 -2.83 -6.66
C THR A 294 -19.76 -2.39 -5.48
N ALA A 295 -21.09 -2.37 -5.63
CA ALA A 295 -22.00 -2.00 -4.55
C ALA A 295 -21.98 -3.02 -3.39
N GLU A 296 -21.98 -4.32 -3.73
CA GLU A 296 -21.90 -5.39 -2.74
C GLU A 296 -20.56 -5.36 -1.97
N TRP A 297 -19.46 -5.00 -2.64
CA TRP A 297 -18.18 -4.76 -1.96
C TRP A 297 -18.24 -3.58 -0.99
N LYS A 298 -18.87 -2.46 -1.39
CA LYS A 298 -19.03 -1.30 -0.51
C LYS A 298 -19.81 -1.66 0.74
N ASP A 299 -20.87 -2.46 0.60
CA ASP A 299 -21.69 -2.93 1.73
C ASP A 299 -20.92 -3.93 2.61
N ALA A 300 -20.23 -4.91 2.00
CA ALA A 300 -19.46 -5.92 2.73
C ALA A 300 -18.26 -5.34 3.50
N LEU A 301 -17.75 -4.18 3.09
CA LEU A 301 -16.63 -3.48 3.72
C LEU A 301 -17.09 -2.27 4.58
N ARG A 302 -18.39 -2.14 4.82
CA ARG A 302 -18.99 -1.02 5.56
C ARG A 302 -18.88 -1.21 7.08
N TYR A 303 -17.66 -1.10 7.60
CA TYR A 303 -17.40 -1.07 9.05
C TYR A 303 -16.97 0.34 9.48
N SER A 304 -17.59 0.96 10.49
CA SER A 304 -17.25 2.25 11.15
C SER A 304 -16.19 3.14 10.46
N GLN A 305 -16.42 3.47 9.18
CA GLN A 305 -15.40 4.06 8.29
C GLN A 305 -15.01 5.46 8.78
N ASN A 306 -16.00 6.24 9.22
CA ASN A 306 -15.82 7.63 9.63
C ASN A 306 -14.87 7.78 10.83
N LYS A 307 -15.05 6.98 11.88
CA LYS A 307 -14.22 7.06 13.11
C LYS A 307 -12.78 6.64 12.83
N THR A 308 -12.61 5.55 12.10
CA THR A 308 -11.27 5.03 11.78
C THR A 308 -10.52 5.98 10.86
N ARG A 309 -11.22 6.58 9.88
CA ARG A 309 -10.62 7.57 8.99
C ARG A 309 -10.24 8.85 9.71
N LEU A 310 -11.07 9.31 10.65
CA LEU A 310 -10.74 10.45 11.50
C LEU A 310 -9.45 10.19 12.29
N LEU A 311 -9.37 9.04 12.97
CA LEU A 311 -8.16 8.68 13.74
C LEU A 311 -6.92 8.58 12.85
N PHE A 312 -7.04 7.95 11.68
CA PHE A 312 -5.94 7.87 10.72
C PHE A 312 -5.46 9.27 10.28
N ASN A 313 -6.39 10.16 9.93
CA ASN A 313 -6.05 11.53 9.50
C ASN A 313 -5.38 12.33 10.63
N LEU A 314 -5.89 12.25 11.86
CA LEU A 314 -5.28 12.92 13.02
C LEU A 314 -3.87 12.40 13.32
N THR A 315 -3.67 11.09 13.20
CA THR A 315 -2.36 10.46 13.39
C THR A 315 -1.39 10.87 12.28
N GLU A 316 -1.86 10.95 11.04
CA GLU A 316 -1.09 11.42 9.89
C GLU A 316 -0.68 12.88 10.03
N GLU A 317 -1.59 13.76 10.47
CA GLU A 317 -1.31 15.17 10.71
C GLU A 317 -0.27 15.36 11.84
N ALA A 318 -0.45 14.66 12.96
CA ALA A 318 0.51 14.71 14.06
C ALA A 318 1.89 14.15 13.64
N SER A 319 1.91 13.07 12.86
CA SER A 319 3.15 12.51 12.31
C SER A 319 3.85 13.51 11.39
N ALA A 320 3.10 14.17 10.49
CA ALA A 320 3.65 15.18 9.60
C ALA A 320 4.21 16.39 10.38
N SER A 321 3.51 16.84 11.43
CA SER A 321 3.97 17.89 12.33
C SER A 321 5.27 17.52 13.04
N PHE A 322 5.37 16.29 13.57
CA PHE A 322 6.59 15.78 14.18
C PHE A 322 7.76 15.77 13.20
N ILE A 323 7.56 15.23 11.98
CA ILE A 323 8.60 15.20 10.94
C ILE A 323 9.08 16.63 10.67
N GLY A 324 8.18 17.58 10.44
CA GLY A 324 8.56 18.96 10.15
C GLY A 324 9.29 19.69 11.29
N LYS A 325 8.97 19.37 12.56
CA LYS A 325 9.62 19.99 13.74
C LYS A 325 10.96 19.35 14.11
N VAL A 326 11.10 18.04 13.91
CA VAL A 326 12.20 17.24 14.50
C VAL A 326 13.12 16.63 13.44
N LEU A 327 12.58 16.19 12.31
CA LEU A 327 13.34 15.50 11.25
C LEU A 327 13.61 16.36 10.01
N GLY A 328 12.93 17.50 9.89
CA GLY A 328 12.89 18.38 8.73
C GLY A 328 14.09 19.28 8.54
#